data_AF-A0A956X5E5-F1
#
_entry.id   AF-A0A956X5E5-F1
#
_cell.length_a   1.000
_cell.length_b   1.000
_cell.length_c   1.000
_cell.angle_alpha   90.00
_cell.angle_beta   90.00
_cell.angle_gamma   90.00
#
_symmetry.space_group_name_H-M   'P 1'
#
loop_
_entity.id
_entity.type
_entity.pdbx_description
1 polymer ?
#
loop_
_entity_poly.entity_id
_entity_poly.type
_entity_poly.pdbx_seq_one_letter_code
_entity_poly.pdbx_strand_id
1 'polypeptide(L)'
;MTDTLILQPTDFANGGACIARDAADRPIFIPFTIPGETVEARLLDEKAHYAHAELMRIITASPDRVEPRCPHFGVCGGCQFQHMDYAAQLAAKEQIVTDQLQRIGGFTAVPRAPIIPNPQPYGYRAETELTPTPVGGLGYWSPFERQVIPIVTCPILQPDLLALWQDVDLDLPGLRKLTLRIGDDEALLAALEIEDVEPPELETDFPVSVAIVLPDQTAATLVGDNYTIQSVAGQDFRVSPGCYVYPSPALLAPIVETVLHYAALTGTESVIDAYSGVGILTAFLARQAAGVTAVEINPDAVADTAVNLADTDNVSLYEGWVEEVLPQLPTPDLLVVHPPEKGLSKAAMRAVTGKRPLRLIYVSGDIATLARDGKQLAQAGYTLKAVQPLDTAPQTYHLDTISLWQKEN
;
A
#
# COMPACT_ATOMS: atom_id res chain seq x y z
N MET A 1 -10.78 -37.08 13.76
CA MET A 1 -11.94 -36.16 13.76
C MET A 1 -11.34 -34.80 14.02
N THR A 2 -11.40 -33.88 13.08
CA THR A 2 -10.87 -32.52 13.30
C THR A 2 -11.88 -31.82 14.19
N ASP A 3 -11.50 -31.54 15.43
CA ASP A 3 -12.41 -30.95 16.41
C ASP A 3 -12.85 -29.55 15.95
N THR A 4 -14.15 -29.36 15.83
CA THR A 4 -14.78 -28.06 15.60
C THR A 4 -15.11 -27.41 16.94
N LEU A 5 -14.86 -26.11 17.05
CA LEU A 5 -15.10 -25.31 18.24
C LEU A 5 -16.13 -24.22 17.97
N ILE A 6 -16.93 -23.90 18.98
CA ILE A 6 -17.76 -22.70 18.97
C ILE A 6 -16.93 -21.57 19.59
N LEU A 7 -16.68 -20.53 18.81
CA LEU A 7 -15.82 -19.40 19.18
C LEU A 7 -16.57 -18.07 19.03
N GLN A 8 -16.13 -17.08 19.80
CA GLN A 8 -16.63 -15.70 19.74
C GLN A 8 -15.44 -14.78 19.41
N PRO A 9 -15.34 -14.32 18.15
CA PRO A 9 -14.35 -13.32 17.77
C PRO A 9 -14.64 -11.98 18.45
N THR A 10 -13.58 -11.30 18.90
CA THR A 10 -13.68 -10.12 19.78
C THR A 10 -12.92 -8.91 19.25
N ASP A 11 -11.76 -9.12 18.63
CA ASP A 11 -10.89 -8.07 18.13
C ASP A 11 -10.37 -8.40 16.74
N PHE A 12 -9.95 -7.40 15.97
CA PHE A 12 -9.20 -7.63 14.74
C PHE A 12 -7.70 -7.74 14.99
N ALA A 13 -7.04 -8.64 14.25
CA ALA A 13 -5.60 -8.64 14.08
C ALA A 13 -5.21 -7.84 12.83
N ASN A 14 -3.98 -7.30 12.82
CA ASN A 14 -3.37 -6.89 11.56
C ASN A 14 -3.24 -8.13 10.65
N GLY A 15 -3.69 -8.02 9.40
CA GLY A 15 -3.84 -9.18 8.50
C GLY A 15 -5.29 -9.60 8.23
N GLY A 16 -6.27 -8.96 8.86
CA GLY A 16 -7.70 -9.10 8.52
C GLY A 16 -8.43 -10.28 9.15
N ALA A 17 -7.77 -11.10 9.96
CA ALA A 17 -8.43 -12.11 10.78
C ALA A 17 -8.93 -11.50 12.10
N CYS A 18 -10.06 -12.00 12.62
CA CYS A 18 -10.42 -11.72 14.00
C CYS A 18 -9.75 -12.68 14.97
N ILE A 19 -9.64 -12.24 16.22
CA ILE A 19 -9.10 -12.98 17.35
C ILE A 19 -10.27 -13.44 18.21
N ALA A 20 -10.39 -14.76 18.35
CA ALA A 20 -11.12 -15.40 19.44
C ALA A 20 -10.12 -15.94 20.47
N ARG A 21 -10.62 -16.37 21.63
CA ARG A 21 -9.78 -17.04 22.64
C ARG A 21 -10.40 -18.36 23.06
N ASP A 22 -9.56 -19.37 23.26
CA ASP A 22 -10.00 -20.64 23.85
C ASP A 22 -10.12 -20.54 25.38
N ALA A 23 -10.52 -21.65 26.02
CA ALA A 23 -10.66 -21.74 27.47
C ALA A 23 -9.35 -21.51 28.26
N ALA A 24 -8.19 -21.59 27.58
CA ALA A 24 -6.87 -21.33 28.17
C ALA A 24 -6.35 -19.93 27.84
N ASP A 25 -7.22 -19.03 27.36
CA ASP A 25 -6.90 -17.65 26.95
C ASP A 25 -5.92 -17.57 25.76
N ARG A 26 -5.71 -18.66 25.01
CA ARG A 26 -4.84 -18.68 23.84
C ARG A 26 -5.55 -18.01 22.65
N PRO A 27 -4.90 -17.06 21.94
CA PRO A 27 -5.49 -16.42 20.77
C PRO A 27 -5.66 -17.39 19.60
N ILE A 28 -6.83 -17.37 18.98
CA ILE A 28 -7.19 -18.12 17.78
C ILE A 28 -7.56 -17.12 16.69
N PHE A 29 -6.82 -17.14 15.58
CA PHE A 29 -7.07 -16.27 14.43
C PHE A 29 -8.06 -16.94 13.47
N ILE A 30 -9.15 -16.24 13.18
CA ILE A 30 -10.25 -16.73 12.34
C ILE A 30 -10.53 -15.70 11.23
N PRO A 31 -10.04 -15.93 10.00
CA PRO A 31 -10.36 -15.10 8.85
C PRO A 31 -11.87 -15.05 8.57
N PHE A 32 -12.33 -13.99 7.90
CA PHE A 32 -13.71 -13.83 7.40
C PHE A 32 -14.80 -13.80 8.48
N THR A 33 -14.43 -13.44 9.70
CA THR A 33 -15.34 -13.23 10.83
C THR A 33 -15.33 -11.78 11.28
N ILE A 34 -16.39 -11.38 11.97
CA ILE A 34 -16.60 -10.03 12.51
C ILE A 34 -16.69 -10.12 14.04
N PRO A 35 -16.13 -9.16 14.81
CA PRO A 35 -16.33 -9.12 16.24
C PRO A 35 -17.81 -9.13 16.63
N GLY A 36 -18.14 -9.87 17.70
CA GLY A 36 -19.52 -10.04 18.17
C GLY A 36 -20.27 -11.20 17.52
N GLU A 37 -19.68 -11.88 16.53
CA GLU A 37 -20.25 -13.11 15.98
C GLU A 37 -20.10 -14.30 16.92
N THR A 38 -20.95 -15.30 16.69
CA THR A 38 -20.71 -16.66 17.21
C THR A 38 -20.50 -17.58 16.02
N VAL A 39 -19.36 -18.27 15.99
CA VAL A 39 -18.94 -19.06 14.83
C VAL A 39 -18.55 -20.47 15.23
N GLU A 40 -18.81 -21.41 14.33
CA GLU A 40 -18.21 -22.73 14.36
C GLU A 40 -16.95 -22.70 13.49
N ALA A 41 -15.81 -23.06 14.07
CA ALA A 41 -14.51 -23.01 13.40
C ALA A 41 -13.73 -24.31 13.61
N ARG A 42 -12.91 -24.69 12.62
CA ARG A 42 -12.05 -25.86 12.65
C ARG A 42 -10.61 -25.43 12.85
N LEU A 43 -9.92 -25.97 13.85
CA LEU A 43 -8.49 -25.69 14.05
C LEU A 43 -7.66 -26.27 12.89
N LEU A 44 -6.73 -25.47 12.37
CA LEU A 44 -5.84 -25.84 11.25
C LEU A 44 -4.40 -26.06 11.73
N ASP A 45 -3.80 -25.01 12.31
CA ASP A 45 -2.41 -25.02 12.77
C ASP A 45 -2.37 -24.55 14.23
N GLU A 46 -2.05 -25.49 15.13
CA GLU A 46 -1.93 -25.22 16.55
C GLU A 46 -0.48 -25.01 16.94
N LYS A 47 -0.16 -23.81 17.43
CA LYS A 47 1.11 -23.52 18.08
C LYS A 47 0.92 -23.44 19.60
N ALA A 48 2.04 -23.41 20.32
CA ALA A 48 2.05 -23.31 21.78
C ALA A 48 1.36 -22.04 22.31
N HIS A 49 1.41 -20.94 21.55
CA HIS A 49 0.94 -19.62 22.00
C HIS A 49 -0.19 -19.03 21.16
N TYR A 50 -0.56 -19.66 20.06
CA TYR A 50 -1.68 -19.24 19.21
C TYR A 50 -2.15 -20.41 18.35
N ALA A 51 -3.33 -20.28 17.74
CA ALA A 51 -3.77 -21.19 16.70
C ALA A 51 -4.43 -20.43 15.54
N HIS A 52 -4.48 -21.08 14.38
CA HIS A 52 -5.30 -20.64 13.25
C HIS A 52 -6.52 -21.55 13.11
N ALA A 53 -7.66 -20.97 12.75
CA ALA A 53 -8.88 -21.72 12.48
C ALA A 53 -9.52 -21.30 11.16
N GLU A 54 -10.16 -22.27 10.51
CA GLU A 54 -11.02 -22.10 9.35
C GLU A 54 -12.45 -21.84 9.83
N LEU A 55 -13.09 -20.79 9.32
CA LEU A 55 -14.52 -20.55 9.55
C LEU A 55 -15.34 -21.63 8.84
N MET A 56 -16.13 -22.40 9.60
CA MET A 56 -17.01 -23.42 9.05
C MET A 56 -18.43 -22.91 8.85
N ARG A 57 -18.95 -22.18 9.85
CA ARG A 57 -20.32 -21.68 9.85
C ARG A 57 -20.47 -20.50 10.80
N ILE A 58 -21.25 -19.51 10.39
CA ILE A 58 -21.71 -18.42 11.26
C ILE A 58 -23.00 -18.87 11.93
N ILE A 59 -23.00 -18.92 13.27
CA ILE A 59 -24.17 -19.30 14.08
C ILE A 59 -25.02 -18.06 14.36
N THR A 60 -24.36 -16.97 14.76
CA THR A 60 -24.97 -15.65 14.95
C THR A 60 -24.13 -14.63 14.22
N ALA A 61 -24.71 -14.00 13.19
CA ALA A 61 -24.04 -13.00 12.38
C ALA A 61 -24.05 -11.62 13.05
N SER A 62 -23.01 -10.83 12.78
CA SER A 62 -22.98 -9.40 13.12
C SER A 62 -24.02 -8.65 12.27
N PRO A 63 -24.66 -7.58 12.80
CA PRO A 63 -25.49 -6.69 11.99
C PRO A 63 -24.70 -6.04 10.83
N ASP A 64 -23.39 -5.93 10.96
CA ASP A 64 -22.51 -5.31 9.95
C ASP A 64 -22.10 -6.30 8.84
N ARG A 65 -22.54 -7.57 8.92
CA ARG A 65 -22.24 -8.57 7.90
C ARG A 65 -23.02 -8.29 6.63
N VAL A 66 -22.31 -8.26 5.50
CA VAL A 66 -22.89 -8.13 4.16
C VAL A 66 -22.43 -9.27 3.26
N GLU A 67 -23.16 -9.48 2.16
CA GLU A 67 -22.76 -10.44 1.14
C GLU A 67 -21.61 -9.86 0.30
N PRO A 68 -20.47 -10.58 0.19
CA PRO A 68 -19.36 -10.15 -0.67
C PRO A 68 -19.79 -9.96 -2.13
N ARG A 69 -19.31 -8.89 -2.78
CA ARG A 69 -19.58 -8.65 -4.21
C ARG A 69 -18.77 -9.54 -5.14
N CYS A 70 -17.58 -9.94 -4.71
CA CYS A 70 -16.67 -10.74 -5.51
C CYS A 70 -16.98 -12.23 -5.34
N PRO A 71 -17.24 -12.99 -6.43
CA PRO A 71 -17.47 -14.43 -6.34
C PRO A 71 -16.22 -15.21 -5.93
N HIS A 72 -15.03 -14.60 -6.01
CA HIS A 72 -13.75 -15.19 -5.61
C HIS A 72 -13.38 -14.90 -4.15
N PHE A 73 -14.20 -14.11 -3.42
CA PHE A 73 -13.93 -13.77 -2.04
C PHE A 73 -13.89 -15.03 -1.16
N GLY A 74 -12.92 -15.11 -0.24
CA GLY A 74 -12.68 -16.31 0.57
C GLY A 74 -11.67 -17.28 -0.03
N VAL A 75 -11.34 -17.17 -1.32
CA VAL A 75 -10.33 -17.99 -2.01
C VAL A 75 -9.21 -17.13 -2.57
N CYS A 76 -9.54 -16.04 -3.27
CA CYS A 76 -8.56 -15.05 -3.73
C CYS A 76 -7.91 -14.34 -2.53
N GLY A 77 -6.59 -14.15 -2.58
CA GLY A 77 -5.84 -13.47 -1.52
C GLY A 77 -6.02 -11.95 -1.45
N GLY A 78 -6.70 -11.34 -2.43
CA GLY A 78 -6.72 -9.88 -2.60
C GLY A 78 -7.57 -9.10 -1.59
N CYS A 79 -8.69 -9.66 -1.10
CA CYS A 79 -9.60 -8.95 -0.19
C CYS A 79 -9.91 -9.78 1.05
N GLN A 80 -9.98 -9.12 2.21
CA GLN A 80 -10.25 -9.77 3.50
C GLN A 80 -11.57 -9.30 4.13
N PHE A 81 -12.10 -8.14 3.72
CA PHE A 81 -13.21 -7.47 4.41
C PHE A 81 -14.50 -7.30 3.59
N GLN A 82 -14.64 -7.88 2.39
CA GLN A 82 -15.88 -7.73 1.59
C GLN A 82 -17.16 -8.25 2.27
N HIS A 83 -17.01 -9.06 3.33
CA HIS A 83 -18.11 -9.58 4.13
C HIS A 83 -18.58 -8.61 5.24
N MET A 84 -17.97 -7.43 5.33
CA MET A 84 -18.28 -6.37 6.29
C MET A 84 -18.82 -5.13 5.55
N ASP A 85 -19.82 -4.48 6.12
CA ASP A 85 -20.21 -3.15 5.66
C ASP A 85 -19.03 -2.17 5.80
N TYR A 86 -19.08 -1.10 5.00
CA TYR A 86 -17.93 -0.21 4.88
C TYR A 86 -17.63 0.57 6.18
N ALA A 87 -18.64 0.91 6.98
CA ALA A 87 -18.43 1.62 8.23
C ALA A 87 -17.70 0.74 9.26
N ALA A 88 -18.04 -0.54 9.33
CA ALA A 88 -17.35 -1.52 10.15
C ALA A 88 -15.91 -1.76 9.67
N GLN A 89 -15.64 -1.71 8.36
CA GLN A 89 -14.26 -1.78 7.84
C GLN A 89 -13.40 -0.62 8.35
N LEU A 90 -13.93 0.61 8.30
CA LEU A 90 -13.24 1.80 8.79
C LEU A 90 -12.97 1.69 10.30
N ALA A 91 -13.98 1.29 11.09
CA ALA A 91 -13.83 1.10 12.53
C ALA A 91 -12.76 0.04 12.87
N ALA A 92 -12.75 -1.09 12.14
CA ALA A 92 -11.75 -2.14 12.30
C ALA A 92 -10.33 -1.62 12.00
N LYS A 93 -10.16 -0.87 10.91
CA LYS A 93 -8.89 -0.25 10.53
C LYS A 93 -8.38 0.74 11.58
N GLU A 94 -9.26 1.60 12.10
CA GLU A 94 -8.90 2.52 13.18
C GLU A 94 -8.44 1.78 14.44
N GLN A 95 -9.14 0.70 14.82
CA GLN A 95 -8.75 -0.13 15.96
C GLN A 95 -7.40 -0.80 15.73
N ILE A 96 -7.16 -1.37 14.54
CA ILE A 96 -5.88 -1.98 14.17
C ILE A 96 -4.76 -0.95 14.30
N VAL A 97 -4.95 0.29 13.83
CA VAL A 97 -3.95 1.36 13.95
C VAL A 97 -3.59 1.64 15.41
N THR A 98 -4.59 1.81 16.26
CA THR A 98 -4.37 2.02 17.69
C THR A 98 -3.65 0.83 18.33
N ASP A 99 -4.12 -0.40 18.07
CA ASP A 99 -3.57 -1.62 18.65
C ASP A 99 -2.11 -1.85 18.25
N GLN A 100 -1.75 -1.65 16.98
CA GLN A 100 -0.37 -1.83 16.53
C GLN A 100 0.59 -0.83 17.18
N LEU A 101 0.20 0.45 17.23
CA LEU A 101 1.00 1.49 17.87
C LEU A 101 1.14 1.26 19.38
N GLN A 102 0.11 0.76 20.06
CA GLN A 102 0.19 0.43 21.47
C GLN A 102 1.03 -0.83 21.73
N ARG A 103 0.73 -1.93 21.05
CA ARG A 103 1.32 -3.26 21.34
C ARG A 103 2.73 -3.41 20.78
N ILE A 104 2.98 -2.98 19.55
CA ILE A 104 4.30 -3.07 18.90
C ILE A 104 5.11 -1.80 19.17
N GLY A 105 4.49 -0.63 18.96
CA GLY A 105 5.14 0.67 19.15
C GLY A 105 5.44 1.00 20.61
N GLY A 106 4.65 0.46 21.55
CA GLY A 106 4.79 0.73 22.98
C GLY A 106 4.26 2.11 23.40
N PHE A 107 3.45 2.76 22.56
CA PHE A 107 2.85 4.06 22.86
C PHE A 107 1.65 3.90 23.78
N THR A 108 1.59 4.63 24.89
CA THR A 108 0.44 4.59 25.81
C THR A 108 -0.74 5.38 25.30
N ALA A 109 -0.48 6.54 24.70
CA ALA A 109 -1.47 7.38 24.03
C ALA A 109 -1.14 7.46 22.54
N VAL A 110 -2.14 7.20 21.69
CA VAL A 110 -2.01 7.27 20.24
C VAL A 110 -2.79 8.49 19.75
N PRO A 111 -2.13 9.55 19.26
CA PRO A 111 -2.78 10.76 18.75
C PRO A 111 -3.33 10.53 17.33
N ARG A 112 -4.26 9.58 17.18
CA ARG A 112 -4.87 9.20 15.91
C ARG A 112 -6.06 10.10 15.59
N ALA A 113 -6.05 10.74 14.42
CA ALA A 113 -7.22 11.40 13.85
C ALA A 113 -8.16 10.39 13.17
N PRO A 114 -9.48 10.69 13.03
CA PRO A 114 -10.43 9.83 12.31
C PRO A 114 -9.91 9.40 10.94
N ILE A 115 -10.10 8.14 10.56
CA ILE A 115 -9.69 7.63 9.24
C ILE A 115 -10.37 8.43 8.13
N ILE A 116 -9.60 8.84 7.13
CA ILE A 116 -10.15 9.44 5.91
C ILE A 116 -10.71 8.30 5.07
N PRO A 117 -12.04 8.25 4.84
CA PRO A 117 -12.65 7.18 4.06
C PRO A 117 -12.32 7.33 2.58
N ASN A 118 -12.28 6.20 1.90
CA ASN A 118 -12.30 6.19 0.45
C ASN A 118 -13.68 6.63 -0.04
N PRO A 119 -13.80 7.60 -0.95
CA PRO A 119 -15.09 7.99 -1.50
C PRO A 119 -15.72 6.86 -2.33
N GLN A 120 -14.91 5.90 -2.80
CA GLN A 120 -15.36 4.82 -3.67
C GLN A 120 -14.83 3.45 -3.17
N PRO A 121 -15.54 2.73 -2.29
CA PRO A 121 -15.06 1.46 -1.72
C PRO A 121 -14.89 0.29 -2.70
N TYR A 122 -15.25 0.47 -3.97
CA TYR A 122 -15.15 -0.48 -5.09
C TYR A 122 -14.79 0.28 -6.36
N GLY A 123 -14.16 -0.37 -7.33
CA GLY A 123 -13.70 0.32 -8.53
C GLY A 123 -12.69 1.44 -8.28
N TYR A 124 -11.95 1.38 -7.17
CA TYR A 124 -10.95 2.39 -6.82
C TYR A 124 -9.57 2.09 -7.39
N ARG A 125 -9.29 0.82 -7.69
CA ARG A 125 -7.94 0.32 -7.95
C ARG A 125 -7.54 0.56 -9.40
N ALA A 126 -6.54 1.42 -9.58
CA ALA A 126 -6.04 1.86 -10.89
C ALA A 126 -4.87 1.01 -11.43
N GLU A 127 -4.35 0.08 -10.63
CA GLU A 127 -3.30 -0.85 -11.07
C GLU A 127 -3.55 -2.25 -10.54
N THR A 128 -3.29 -3.27 -11.37
CA THR A 128 -3.25 -4.66 -10.93
C THR A 128 -2.09 -5.43 -11.54
N GLU A 129 -1.52 -6.31 -10.73
CA GLU A 129 -0.55 -7.31 -11.18
C GLU A 129 -1.22 -8.68 -11.27
N LEU A 130 -1.05 -9.34 -12.40
CA LEU A 130 -1.62 -10.62 -12.76
C LEU A 130 -0.51 -11.63 -13.06
N THR A 131 -0.72 -12.88 -12.65
CA THR A 131 0.24 -13.97 -12.86
C THR A 131 -0.40 -15.07 -13.69
N PRO A 132 0.34 -15.74 -14.59
CA PRO A 132 -0.15 -16.92 -15.29
C PRO A 132 -0.61 -18.03 -14.33
N THR A 133 -1.74 -18.64 -14.65
CA THR A 133 -2.24 -19.78 -13.87
C THR A 133 -1.70 -21.12 -14.41
N PRO A 134 -1.62 -22.18 -13.59
CA PRO A 134 -1.21 -23.51 -14.05
C PRO A 134 -2.14 -24.14 -15.11
N VAL A 135 -3.36 -23.62 -15.27
CA VAL A 135 -4.37 -24.14 -16.19
C VAL A 135 -4.60 -23.23 -17.41
N GLY A 136 -3.74 -22.22 -17.60
CA GLY A 136 -3.87 -21.20 -18.64
C GLY A 136 -4.60 -19.95 -18.17
N GLY A 137 -4.39 -18.84 -18.87
CA GLY A 137 -4.92 -17.53 -18.49
C GLY A 137 -4.19 -16.90 -17.29
N LEU A 138 -4.79 -15.85 -16.74
CA LEU A 138 -4.21 -15.01 -15.69
C LEU A 138 -5.06 -15.02 -14.41
N GLY A 139 -4.42 -14.70 -13.28
CA GLY A 139 -5.15 -14.53 -12.03
C GLY A 139 -4.28 -14.08 -10.86
N TYR A 140 -4.75 -14.39 -9.66
CA TYR A 140 -4.13 -13.96 -8.40
C TYR A 140 -3.72 -15.14 -7.53
N TRP A 141 -2.73 -14.92 -6.66
CA TRP A 141 -2.35 -15.88 -5.64
C TRP A 141 -3.47 -16.13 -4.62
N SER A 142 -3.76 -17.40 -4.36
CA SER A 142 -4.61 -17.84 -3.25
C SER A 142 -3.75 -18.33 -2.08
N PRO A 143 -3.84 -17.72 -0.89
CA PRO A 143 -3.17 -18.27 0.30
C PRO A 143 -3.82 -19.57 0.79
N PHE A 144 -5.08 -19.85 0.41
CA PHE A 144 -5.83 -21.03 0.82
C PHE A 144 -5.52 -22.23 -0.06
N GLU A 145 -5.54 -22.06 -1.38
CA GLU A 145 -5.19 -23.13 -2.33
C GLU A 145 -3.68 -23.23 -2.57
N ARG A 146 -2.91 -22.20 -2.17
CA ARG A 146 -1.45 -22.12 -2.34
C ARG A 146 -1.01 -22.22 -3.81
N GLN A 147 -1.79 -21.59 -4.68
CA GLN A 147 -1.54 -21.50 -6.12
C GLN A 147 -2.15 -20.21 -6.67
N VAL A 148 -1.77 -19.85 -7.90
CA VAL A 148 -2.46 -18.80 -8.66
C VAL A 148 -3.77 -19.38 -9.19
N ILE A 149 -4.89 -18.73 -8.84
CA ILE A 149 -6.23 -19.13 -9.27
C ILE A 149 -6.72 -18.22 -10.39
N PRO A 150 -7.49 -18.73 -11.36
CA PRO A 150 -8.12 -17.88 -12.38
C PRO A 150 -9.14 -16.95 -11.74
N ILE A 151 -9.23 -15.73 -12.27
CA ILE A 151 -10.14 -14.70 -11.79
C ILE A 151 -10.87 -14.12 -12.99
N VAL A 152 -12.20 -14.14 -12.95
CA VAL A 152 -13.03 -13.67 -14.09
C VAL A 152 -13.54 -12.24 -13.92
N THR A 153 -13.47 -11.71 -12.70
CA THR A 153 -13.93 -10.37 -12.34
C THR A 153 -13.31 -9.92 -11.03
N CYS A 154 -13.10 -8.62 -10.88
CA CYS A 154 -12.56 -8.03 -9.67
C CYS A 154 -13.26 -6.69 -9.36
N PRO A 155 -14.26 -6.67 -8.45
CA PRO A 155 -15.07 -5.48 -8.16
C PRO A 155 -14.30 -4.27 -7.60
N ILE A 156 -13.05 -4.46 -7.18
CA ILE A 156 -12.22 -3.36 -6.67
C ILE A 156 -11.43 -2.64 -7.78
N LEU A 157 -11.26 -3.27 -8.95
CA LEU A 157 -10.60 -2.65 -10.10
C LEU A 157 -11.51 -1.64 -10.77
N GLN A 158 -10.92 -0.54 -11.26
CA GLN A 158 -11.64 0.39 -12.11
C GLN A 158 -12.27 -0.34 -13.32
N PRO A 159 -13.49 0.04 -13.75
CA PRO A 159 -14.20 -0.65 -14.83
C PRO A 159 -13.40 -0.77 -16.12
N ASP A 160 -12.71 0.28 -16.53
CA ASP A 160 -11.93 0.30 -17.78
C ASP A 160 -10.68 -0.59 -17.69
N LEU A 161 -10.05 -0.64 -16.50
CA LEU A 161 -8.96 -1.58 -16.23
C LEU A 161 -9.43 -3.04 -16.26
N LEU A 162 -10.62 -3.32 -15.73
CA LEU A 162 -11.23 -4.65 -15.80
C LEU A 162 -11.61 -5.01 -17.24
N ALA A 163 -12.13 -4.05 -18.01
CA ALA A 163 -12.44 -4.24 -19.43
C ALA A 163 -11.17 -4.57 -20.24
N LEU A 164 -10.08 -3.84 -20.00
CA LEU A 164 -8.78 -4.13 -20.61
C LEU A 164 -8.33 -5.55 -20.28
N TRP A 165 -8.38 -5.97 -19.02
CA TRP A 165 -8.03 -7.35 -18.66
C TRP A 165 -8.89 -8.37 -19.42
N GLN A 166 -10.19 -8.15 -19.53
CA GLN A 166 -11.10 -9.08 -20.21
C GLN A 166 -10.88 -9.15 -21.74
N ASP A 167 -10.35 -8.10 -22.34
CA ASP A 167 -10.09 -7.98 -23.77
C ASP A 167 -8.69 -8.47 -24.17
N VAL A 168 -7.74 -8.40 -23.25
CA VAL A 168 -6.34 -8.75 -23.47
C VAL A 168 -6.21 -10.28 -23.65
N ASP A 169 -6.15 -10.73 -24.90
CA ASP A 169 -5.81 -12.10 -25.28
C ASP A 169 -4.28 -12.26 -25.32
N LEU A 170 -3.75 -13.07 -24.42
CA LEU A 170 -2.32 -13.20 -24.18
C LEU A 170 -1.87 -14.63 -24.42
N ASP A 171 -1.41 -14.90 -25.64
CA ASP A 171 -0.49 -16.01 -25.88
C ASP A 171 0.95 -15.52 -25.68
N LEU A 172 1.33 -15.37 -24.41
CA LEU A 172 2.64 -14.87 -24.00
C LEU A 172 3.51 -16.00 -23.43
N PRO A 173 4.20 -16.79 -24.28
CA PRO A 173 5.15 -17.78 -23.79
C PRO A 173 6.23 -17.08 -22.95
N GLY A 174 6.46 -17.60 -21.74
CA GLY A 174 7.47 -17.05 -20.82
C GLY A 174 7.02 -15.84 -20.00
N LEU A 175 5.75 -15.43 -20.05
CA LEU A 175 5.22 -14.42 -19.13
C LEU A 175 5.37 -14.87 -17.67
N ARG A 176 5.89 -13.97 -16.84
CA ARG A 176 5.96 -14.14 -15.38
C ARG A 176 4.91 -13.30 -14.69
N LYS A 177 4.72 -12.07 -15.15
CA LYS A 177 3.80 -11.10 -14.57
C LYS A 177 3.31 -10.12 -15.63
N LEU A 178 2.02 -9.84 -15.61
CA LEU A 178 1.40 -8.74 -16.35
C LEU A 178 0.98 -7.67 -15.35
N THR A 179 1.41 -6.44 -15.54
CA THR A 179 0.87 -5.29 -14.82
C THR A 179 -0.05 -4.53 -15.76
N LEU A 180 -1.29 -4.32 -15.35
CA LEU A 180 -2.24 -3.44 -16.05
C LEU A 180 -2.45 -2.20 -15.20
N ARG A 181 -2.40 -1.03 -15.82
CA ARG A 181 -2.59 0.26 -15.17
C ARG A 181 -3.45 1.16 -16.04
N ILE A 182 -4.25 2.00 -15.38
CA ILE A 182 -5.00 3.10 -16.00
C ILE A 182 -4.55 4.41 -15.36
N GLY A 183 -4.22 5.41 -16.20
CA GLY A 183 -3.94 6.78 -15.78
C GLY A 183 -5.21 7.60 -15.54
N ASP A 184 -5.06 8.73 -14.86
CA ASP A 184 -6.16 9.69 -14.64
C ASP A 184 -6.60 10.39 -15.95
N ASP A 185 -5.78 10.29 -17.00
CA ASP A 185 -6.07 10.68 -18.37
C ASP A 185 -6.74 9.56 -19.19
N GLU A 186 -7.19 8.50 -18.53
CA GLU A 186 -7.79 7.28 -19.12
C GLU A 186 -6.83 6.46 -19.98
N ALA A 187 -5.54 6.81 -20.01
CA ALA A 187 -4.53 6.06 -20.75
C ALA A 187 -4.31 4.68 -20.12
N LEU A 188 -4.38 3.64 -20.94
CA LEU A 188 -4.17 2.26 -20.54
C LEU A 188 -2.72 1.83 -20.81
N LEU A 189 -2.12 1.17 -19.83
CA LEU A 189 -0.75 0.66 -19.88
C LEU A 189 -0.73 -0.82 -19.50
N ALA A 190 -0.11 -1.63 -20.34
CA ALA A 190 0.24 -3.02 -20.06
C ALA A 190 1.76 -3.15 -19.96
N ALA A 191 2.26 -3.60 -18.82
CA ALA A 191 3.69 -3.87 -18.61
C ALA A 191 3.94 -5.36 -18.42
N LEU A 192 4.80 -5.92 -19.27
CA LEU A 192 5.08 -7.35 -19.38
C LEU A 192 6.41 -7.68 -18.72
N GLU A 193 6.41 -8.56 -17.72
CA GLU A 193 7.63 -9.19 -17.20
C GLU A 193 7.73 -10.59 -17.79
N ILE A 194 8.70 -10.81 -18.69
CA ILE A 194 8.90 -12.07 -19.43
C ILE A 194 10.29 -12.66 -19.14
N GLU A 195 10.43 -13.98 -19.25
CA GLU A 195 11.72 -14.68 -19.04
C GLU A 195 12.74 -14.42 -20.16
N ASP A 196 12.27 -14.25 -21.39
CA ASP A 196 13.09 -14.03 -22.59
C ASP A 196 12.79 -12.65 -23.20
N VAL A 197 13.80 -11.98 -23.77
CA VAL A 197 13.72 -10.56 -24.21
C VAL A 197 12.97 -10.37 -25.55
N GLU A 198 12.40 -11.42 -26.14
CA GLU A 198 11.66 -11.27 -27.40
C GLU A 198 10.28 -10.63 -27.12
N PRO A 199 10.00 -9.45 -27.72
CA PRO A 199 8.73 -8.78 -27.51
C PRO A 199 7.61 -9.62 -28.13
N PRO A 200 6.51 -9.85 -27.38
CA PRO A 200 5.46 -10.71 -27.89
C PRO A 200 4.54 -10.01 -28.90
N GLU A 201 3.78 -10.83 -29.64
CA GLU A 201 2.63 -10.35 -30.39
C GLU A 201 1.46 -10.11 -29.42
N LEU A 202 0.92 -8.89 -29.39
CA LEU A 202 -0.22 -8.49 -28.57
C LEU A 202 -1.34 -7.99 -29.49
N GLU A 203 -2.53 -8.58 -29.38
CA GLU A 203 -3.75 -8.10 -30.05
C GLU A 203 -4.72 -7.54 -29.00
N THR A 204 -5.20 -6.31 -29.20
CA THR A 204 -6.19 -5.63 -28.33
C THR A 204 -7.14 -4.78 -29.18
N ASP A 205 -8.40 -4.63 -28.74
CA ASP A 205 -9.42 -3.85 -29.47
C ASP A 205 -9.38 -2.33 -29.18
N PHE A 206 -8.48 -1.89 -28.28
CA PHE A 206 -8.35 -0.50 -27.83
C PHE A 206 -6.88 -0.03 -27.85
N PRO A 207 -6.60 1.29 -27.91
CA PRO A 207 -5.24 1.82 -27.82
C PRO A 207 -4.67 1.59 -26.42
N VAL A 208 -3.72 0.66 -26.30
CA VAL A 208 -2.97 0.39 -25.06
C VAL A 208 -1.49 0.67 -25.30
N SER A 209 -0.86 1.35 -24.36
CA SER A 209 0.60 1.44 -24.33
C SER A 209 1.17 0.14 -23.79
N VAL A 210 2.22 -0.38 -24.44
CA VAL A 210 2.84 -1.65 -24.07
C VAL A 210 4.29 -1.40 -23.71
N ALA A 211 4.68 -1.82 -22.51
CA ALA A 211 6.05 -1.81 -22.04
C ALA A 211 6.50 -3.22 -21.66
N ILE A 212 7.80 -3.48 -21.78
CA ILE A 212 8.45 -4.68 -21.23
C ILE A 212 9.29 -4.27 -20.02
N VAL A 213 9.15 -4.98 -18.90
CA VAL A 213 9.99 -4.84 -17.71
C VAL A 213 11.10 -5.87 -17.80
N LEU A 214 12.34 -5.38 -17.90
CA LEU A 214 13.53 -6.20 -18.06
C LEU A 214 13.97 -6.81 -16.71
N PRO A 215 14.84 -7.85 -16.70
CA PRO A 215 15.30 -8.48 -15.46
C PRO A 215 16.01 -7.55 -14.46
N ASP A 216 16.53 -6.41 -14.94
CA ASP A 216 17.14 -5.36 -14.11
C ASP A 216 16.14 -4.33 -13.57
N GLN A 217 14.83 -4.59 -13.75
CA GLN A 217 13.70 -3.75 -13.33
C GLN A 217 13.52 -2.44 -14.11
N THR A 218 14.22 -2.26 -15.23
CA THR A 218 13.99 -1.11 -16.12
C THR A 218 12.88 -1.40 -17.13
N ALA A 219 12.15 -0.35 -17.54
CA ALA A 219 11.09 -0.46 -18.54
C ALA A 219 11.54 -0.03 -19.94
N ALA A 220 11.24 -0.84 -20.97
CA ALA A 220 11.42 -0.48 -22.38
C ALA A 220 10.08 -0.41 -23.11
N THR A 221 9.91 0.60 -23.97
CA THR A 221 8.69 0.81 -24.75
C THR A 221 8.60 -0.16 -25.93
N LEU A 222 7.46 -0.83 -26.06
CA LEU A 222 7.10 -1.58 -27.27
C LEU A 222 6.11 -0.80 -28.14
N VAL A 223 5.07 -0.25 -27.54
CA VAL A 223 4.00 0.51 -28.21
C VAL A 223 3.57 1.69 -27.34
N GLY A 224 3.32 2.84 -27.95
CA GLY A 224 2.77 4.02 -27.25
C GLY A 224 3.76 4.66 -26.27
N ASP A 225 3.22 5.22 -25.20
CA ASP A 225 3.97 5.86 -24.12
C ASP A 225 4.23 4.86 -22.98
N ASN A 226 5.46 4.76 -22.50
CA ASN A 226 5.81 3.86 -21.37
C ASN A 226 5.51 4.50 -20.00
N TYR A 227 4.39 5.20 -19.87
CA TYR A 227 3.98 5.81 -18.61
C TYR A 227 2.47 6.04 -18.59
N THR A 228 1.93 6.22 -17.39
CA THR A 228 0.59 6.74 -17.15
C THR A 228 0.67 8.10 -16.48
N ILE A 229 -0.41 8.87 -16.50
CA ILE A 229 -0.52 10.11 -15.74
C ILE A 229 -1.27 9.87 -14.41
N GLN A 230 -0.75 10.43 -13.32
CA GLN A 230 -1.51 10.66 -12.09
C GLN A 230 -1.66 12.15 -11.86
N SER A 231 -2.87 12.61 -11.57
CA SER A 231 -3.20 14.03 -11.42
C SER A 231 -3.52 14.34 -9.96
N VAL A 232 -2.85 15.35 -9.43
CA VAL A 232 -3.06 15.80 -8.04
C VAL A 232 -3.15 17.31 -8.00
N ALA A 233 -4.24 17.83 -7.45
CA ALA A 233 -4.46 19.28 -7.32
C ALA A 233 -4.15 20.09 -8.61
N GLY A 234 -4.49 19.51 -9.77
CA GLY A 234 -4.29 20.11 -11.10
C GLY A 234 -2.87 20.04 -11.66
N GLN A 235 -1.95 19.29 -11.05
CA GLN A 235 -0.64 18.96 -11.62
C GLN A 235 -0.62 17.48 -12.03
N ASP A 236 -0.12 17.22 -13.23
CA ASP A 236 0.04 15.89 -13.80
C ASP A 236 1.44 15.35 -13.52
N PHE A 237 1.50 14.07 -13.16
CA PHE A 237 2.72 13.34 -12.86
C PHE A 237 2.80 12.13 -13.76
N ARG A 238 3.85 12.09 -14.57
CA ARG A 238 4.28 10.91 -15.30
C ARG A 238 4.69 9.82 -14.31
N VAL A 239 4.18 8.61 -14.54
CA VAL A 239 4.53 7.41 -13.77
C VAL A 239 4.80 6.23 -14.69
N SER A 240 6.07 5.85 -14.81
CA SER A 240 6.54 4.72 -15.61
C SER A 240 6.15 3.37 -14.97
N PRO A 241 6.13 2.26 -15.73
CA PRO A 241 6.01 0.91 -15.19
C PRO A 241 7.04 0.64 -14.08
N GLY A 242 6.68 -0.19 -13.10
CA GLY A 242 7.56 -0.52 -11.98
C GLY A 242 7.75 0.59 -10.94
N CYS A 243 7.32 1.83 -11.23
CA CYS A 243 7.22 2.90 -10.25
C CYS A 243 5.95 2.74 -9.41
N TYR A 244 6.05 3.07 -8.12
CA TYR A 244 4.95 2.98 -7.18
C TYR A 244 3.80 3.93 -7.56
N VAL A 245 2.58 3.41 -7.54
CA VAL A 245 1.33 4.17 -7.66
C VAL A 245 0.47 3.92 -6.43
N TYR A 246 -0.21 4.97 -5.97
CA TYR A 246 -1.21 4.79 -4.94
C TYR A 246 -2.39 3.98 -5.50
N PRO A 247 -2.83 2.91 -4.81
CA PRO A 247 -3.90 2.05 -5.33
C PRO A 247 -5.19 2.81 -5.61
N SER A 248 -5.50 3.82 -4.79
CA SER A 248 -6.69 4.65 -4.95
C SER A 248 -6.29 6.11 -5.30
N PRO A 249 -6.37 6.50 -6.59
CA PRO A 249 -6.09 7.88 -7.01
C PRO A 249 -6.92 8.92 -6.25
N ALA A 250 -8.16 8.58 -5.89
CA ALA A 250 -9.07 9.45 -5.14
C ALA A 250 -8.54 9.87 -3.75
N LEU A 251 -7.60 9.13 -3.15
CA LEU A 251 -6.99 9.47 -1.87
C LEU A 251 -5.62 10.14 -1.99
N LEU A 252 -5.09 10.31 -3.20
CA LEU A 252 -3.79 10.93 -3.41
C LEU A 252 -3.77 12.41 -2.98
N ALA A 253 -4.82 13.17 -3.29
CA ALA A 253 -4.96 14.55 -2.80
C ALA A 253 -5.04 14.62 -1.25
N PRO A 254 -5.90 13.84 -0.55
CA PRO A 254 -5.87 13.75 0.91
C PRO A 254 -4.52 13.38 1.53
N ILE A 255 -3.73 12.50 0.88
CA ILE A 255 -2.38 12.15 1.32
C ILE A 255 -1.47 13.39 1.26
N VAL A 256 -1.43 14.07 0.10
CA VAL A 256 -0.64 15.30 -0.08
C VAL A 256 -1.06 16.37 0.92
N GLU A 257 -2.36 16.62 1.08
CA GLU A 257 -2.90 17.61 2.01
C GLU A 257 -2.49 17.32 3.46
N THR A 258 -2.52 16.05 3.87
CA THR A 258 -2.11 15.63 5.20
C THR A 258 -0.61 15.83 5.42
N VAL A 259 0.23 15.46 4.43
CA VAL A 259 1.68 15.69 4.49
C VAL A 259 1.98 17.18 4.61
N LEU A 260 1.36 18.02 3.77
CA LEU A 260 1.51 19.49 3.82
C LEU A 260 1.06 20.06 5.16
N HIS A 261 -0.07 19.59 5.69
CA HIS A 261 -0.59 20.01 6.99
C HIS A 261 0.40 19.71 8.13
N TYR A 262 0.98 18.51 8.16
CA TYR A 262 1.99 18.14 9.16
C TYR A 262 3.34 18.82 8.91
N ALA A 263 3.68 19.09 7.65
CA ALA A 263 4.91 19.78 7.28
C ALA A 263 4.88 21.23 7.79
N ALA A 264 3.71 21.89 7.74
CA ALA A 264 3.48 23.22 8.27
C ALA A 264 4.63 24.18 7.92
N LEU A 265 5.00 24.22 6.64
CA LEU A 265 6.13 24.98 6.15
C LEU A 265 5.78 26.46 6.02
N THR A 266 6.77 27.33 6.20
CA THR A 266 6.62 28.78 6.20
C THR A 266 7.40 29.48 5.08
N GLY A 267 8.08 28.70 4.23
CA GLY A 267 8.91 29.19 3.12
C GLY A 267 10.39 29.33 3.45
N THR A 268 10.82 28.95 4.66
CA THR A 268 12.22 29.10 5.11
C THR A 268 12.94 27.79 5.35
N GLU A 269 12.19 26.70 5.42
CA GLU A 269 12.66 25.39 5.80
C GLU A 269 13.35 24.66 4.66
N SER A 270 14.40 23.93 5.01
CA SER A 270 15.01 22.89 4.20
C SER A 270 14.31 21.55 4.43
N VAL A 271 13.92 20.88 3.35
CA VAL A 271 13.21 19.60 3.41
C VAL A 271 14.01 18.52 2.69
N ILE A 272 14.05 17.31 3.25
CA ILE A 272 14.45 16.11 2.50
C ILE A 272 13.22 15.23 2.32
N ASP A 273 12.94 14.84 1.08
CA ASP A 273 11.93 13.83 0.71
C ASP A 273 12.67 12.55 0.32
N ALA A 274 12.69 11.56 1.21
CA ALA A 274 13.38 10.30 1.00
C ALA A 274 12.39 9.22 0.58
N TYR A 275 12.79 8.40 -0.41
CA TYR A 275 11.91 7.53 -1.18
C TYR A 275 10.89 8.37 -1.97
N SER A 276 11.39 9.38 -2.68
CA SER A 276 10.55 10.41 -3.30
C SER A 276 9.68 9.90 -4.46
N GLY A 277 9.95 8.68 -4.97
CA GLY A 277 9.26 8.12 -6.12
C GLY A 277 9.40 9.04 -7.32
N VAL A 278 8.27 9.29 -8.00
CA VAL A 278 8.19 10.20 -9.16
C VAL A 278 8.05 11.68 -8.78
N GLY A 279 8.26 12.02 -7.51
CA GLY A 279 8.33 13.40 -7.04
C GLY A 279 7.00 14.06 -6.69
N ILE A 280 5.92 13.29 -6.47
CA ILE A 280 4.59 13.87 -6.13
C ILE A 280 4.66 14.70 -4.86
N LEU A 281 5.10 14.11 -3.73
CA LEU A 281 5.23 14.85 -2.47
C LEU A 281 6.26 15.98 -2.59
N THR A 282 7.39 15.71 -3.26
CA THR A 282 8.43 16.70 -3.55
C THR A 282 7.86 17.96 -4.20
N ALA A 283 7.03 17.82 -5.25
CA ALA A 283 6.42 18.94 -5.96
C ALA A 283 5.64 19.87 -5.02
N PHE A 284 4.81 19.30 -4.15
CA PHE A 284 3.95 20.08 -3.26
C PHE A 284 4.72 20.68 -2.08
N LEU A 285 5.70 19.95 -1.54
CA LEU A 285 6.61 20.47 -0.51
C LEU A 285 7.44 21.64 -1.04
N ALA A 286 7.93 21.55 -2.29
CA ALA A 286 8.74 22.59 -2.93
C ALA A 286 8.01 23.93 -3.07
N ARG A 287 6.68 23.91 -3.20
CA ARG A 287 5.84 25.13 -3.24
C ARG A 287 5.84 25.91 -1.91
N GLN A 288 6.21 25.28 -0.80
CA GLN A 288 6.14 25.88 0.55
C GLN A 288 7.47 25.87 1.31
N ALA A 289 8.51 25.20 0.79
CA ALA A 289 9.84 25.12 1.38
C ALA A 289 10.79 26.16 0.77
N ALA A 290 11.89 26.48 1.47
CA ALA A 290 13.01 27.20 0.86
C ALA A 290 13.73 26.34 -0.20
N GLY A 291 13.83 25.03 0.05
CA GLY A 291 14.34 24.06 -0.90
C GLY A 291 14.07 22.63 -0.46
N VAL A 292 13.96 21.73 -1.44
CA VAL A 292 13.69 20.30 -1.20
C VAL A 292 14.78 19.46 -1.85
N THR A 293 15.29 18.48 -1.11
CA THR A 293 16.16 17.45 -1.65
C THR A 293 15.39 16.14 -1.75
N ALA A 294 15.19 15.66 -2.98
CA ALA A 294 14.57 14.38 -3.28
C ALA A 294 15.63 13.28 -3.35
N VAL A 295 15.38 12.12 -2.74
CA VAL A 295 16.25 10.94 -2.77
C VAL A 295 15.42 9.74 -3.23
N GLU A 296 15.79 9.18 -4.38
CA GLU A 296 15.13 8.04 -5.00
C GLU A 296 16.17 7.04 -5.53
N ILE A 297 15.87 5.75 -5.50
CA ILE A 297 16.78 4.71 -5.99
C ILE A 297 16.38 4.18 -7.37
N ASN A 298 15.08 4.19 -7.69
CA ASN A 298 14.59 3.68 -8.96
C ASN A 298 14.93 4.69 -10.08
N PRO A 299 15.74 4.30 -11.08
CA PRO A 299 16.15 5.20 -12.15
C PRO A 299 14.99 5.68 -13.03
N ASP A 300 13.95 4.85 -13.23
CA ASP A 300 12.76 5.26 -13.98
C ASP A 300 11.97 6.32 -13.21
N ALA A 301 11.89 6.19 -11.88
CA ALA A 301 11.25 7.19 -11.01
C ALA A 301 12.06 8.50 -10.93
N VAL A 302 13.40 8.42 -10.96
CA VAL A 302 14.30 9.58 -11.07
C VAL A 302 14.10 10.31 -12.40
N ALA A 303 14.02 9.57 -13.50
CA ALA A 303 13.75 10.13 -14.83
C ALA A 303 12.37 10.81 -14.88
N ASP A 304 11.34 10.16 -14.34
CA ASP A 304 10.00 10.74 -14.23
C ASP A 304 10.00 11.99 -13.36
N THR A 305 10.71 11.98 -12.22
CA THR A 305 10.85 13.15 -11.34
C THR A 305 11.45 14.34 -12.08
N ALA A 306 12.48 14.12 -12.90
CA ALA A 306 13.11 15.17 -13.69
C ALA A 306 12.14 15.82 -14.70
N VAL A 307 11.23 15.03 -15.27
CA VAL A 307 10.16 15.53 -16.16
C VAL A 307 9.07 16.25 -15.35
N ASN A 308 8.58 15.60 -14.29
CA ASN A 308 7.48 16.09 -13.45
C ASN A 308 7.80 17.41 -12.74
N LEU A 309 9.08 17.63 -12.44
CA LEU A 309 9.58 18.80 -11.71
C LEU A 309 10.41 19.74 -12.60
N ALA A 310 10.31 19.63 -13.93
CA ALA A 310 11.10 20.44 -14.86
C ALA A 310 10.98 21.96 -14.62
N ASP A 311 9.81 22.42 -14.17
CA ASP A 311 9.51 23.82 -13.86
C ASP A 311 9.67 24.16 -12.35
N THR A 312 10.28 23.29 -11.54
CA THR A 312 10.47 23.48 -10.10
C THR A 312 11.93 23.76 -9.76
N ASP A 313 12.27 25.04 -9.63
CA ASP A 313 13.67 25.50 -9.51
C ASP A 313 14.37 25.18 -8.18
N ASN A 314 13.60 24.91 -7.11
CA ASN A 314 14.14 24.73 -5.75
C ASN A 314 14.22 23.27 -5.30
N VAL A 315 14.37 22.34 -6.24
CA VAL A 315 14.54 20.90 -5.97
C VAL A 315 15.93 20.42 -6.39
N SER A 316 16.57 19.63 -5.52
CA SER A 316 17.77 18.85 -5.86
C SER A 316 17.45 17.37 -5.82
N LEU A 317 17.77 16.64 -6.88
CA LEU A 317 17.48 15.21 -7.03
C LEU A 317 18.75 14.37 -6.89
N TYR A 318 18.72 13.36 -6.01
CA TYR A 318 19.80 12.40 -5.82
C TYR A 318 19.30 10.99 -6.08
N GLU A 319 19.98 10.30 -7.00
CA GLU A 319 19.79 8.87 -7.24
C GLU A 319 20.65 8.06 -6.26
N GLY A 320 20.03 7.19 -5.46
CA GLY A 320 20.75 6.24 -4.61
C GLY A 320 20.00 5.79 -3.37
N TRP A 321 20.66 4.90 -2.61
CA TRP A 321 20.11 4.38 -1.36
C TRP A 321 20.02 5.47 -0.29
N VAL A 322 18.88 5.55 0.40
CA VAL A 322 18.65 6.51 1.48
C VAL A 322 19.72 6.43 2.56
N GLU A 323 20.16 5.22 2.94
CA GLU A 323 21.25 5.02 3.91
C GLU A 323 22.63 5.51 3.46
N GLU A 324 22.86 5.66 2.16
CA GLU A 324 24.13 6.12 1.58
C GLU A 324 24.11 7.62 1.28
N VAL A 325 22.99 8.10 0.74
CA VAL A 325 22.82 9.51 0.34
C VAL A 325 22.59 10.38 1.56
N LEU A 326 21.67 10.00 2.47
CA LEU A 326 21.31 10.86 3.60
C LEU A 326 22.57 11.34 4.34
N PRO A 327 23.49 10.48 4.85
CA PRO A 327 24.64 10.94 5.65
C PRO A 327 25.47 12.08 5.04
N GLN A 328 25.49 12.22 3.72
CA GLN A 328 26.26 13.23 2.98
C GLN A 328 25.55 14.60 2.88
N LEU A 329 24.23 14.65 3.09
CA LEU A 329 23.42 15.87 3.01
C LEU A 329 23.49 16.70 4.32
N PRO A 330 23.22 18.02 4.30
CA PRO A 330 23.00 18.77 5.54
C PRO A 330 21.78 18.23 6.32
N THR A 331 21.71 18.51 7.62
CA THR A 331 20.52 18.20 8.42
C THR A 331 19.36 19.08 7.98
N PRO A 332 18.19 18.53 7.61
CA PRO A 332 17.04 19.33 7.22
C PRO A 332 16.20 19.76 8.43
N ASP A 333 15.36 20.77 8.23
CA ASP A 333 14.34 21.17 9.19
C ASP A 333 13.19 20.14 9.26
N LEU A 334 12.89 19.52 8.11
CA LEU A 334 11.91 18.45 7.96
C LEU A 334 12.48 17.29 7.12
N LEU A 335 12.33 16.07 7.62
CA LEU A 335 12.59 14.85 6.85
C LEU A 335 11.28 14.11 6.61
N VAL A 336 10.90 13.92 5.35
CA VAL A 336 9.80 13.05 4.95
C VAL A 336 10.39 11.71 4.52
N VAL A 337 9.81 10.61 5.00
CA VAL A 337 10.17 9.25 4.58
C VAL A 337 8.91 8.51 4.13
N HIS A 338 8.96 7.92 2.94
CA HIS A 338 7.93 7.02 2.42
C HIS A 338 8.51 5.64 2.04
N PRO A 339 9.00 4.87 3.02
CA PRO A 339 9.65 3.60 2.74
C PRO A 339 8.67 2.56 2.16
N PRO A 340 9.19 1.49 1.52
CA PRO A 340 8.36 0.37 1.05
C PRO A 340 7.64 -0.33 2.21
N GLU A 341 6.70 -1.23 1.92
CA GLU A 341 5.88 -1.95 2.92
C GLU A 341 6.68 -2.63 4.05
N LYS A 342 7.95 -2.98 3.82
CA LYS A 342 8.83 -3.57 4.84
C LYS A 342 9.34 -2.55 5.88
N GLY A 343 9.05 -1.27 5.68
CA GLY A 343 9.54 -0.13 6.45
C GLY A 343 11.02 0.16 6.20
N LEU A 344 11.63 0.90 7.13
CA LEU A 344 13.04 1.28 7.04
C LEU A 344 13.96 0.08 7.33
N SER A 345 14.99 -0.08 6.49
CA SER A 345 16.11 -0.99 6.78
C SER A 345 16.82 -0.54 8.08
N LYS A 346 17.57 -1.45 8.72
CA LYS A 346 18.38 -1.07 9.89
C LYS A 346 19.41 0.03 9.56
N ALA A 347 19.90 0.06 8.32
CA ALA A 347 20.84 1.09 7.87
C ALA A 347 20.10 2.41 7.62
N ALA A 348 18.95 2.37 6.94
CA ALA A 348 18.11 3.55 6.69
C ALA A 348 17.62 4.18 8.00
N MET A 349 17.15 3.39 8.97
CA MET A 349 16.75 3.88 10.31
C MET A 349 17.91 4.59 11.03
N ARG A 350 19.15 4.08 10.93
CA ARG A 350 20.33 4.76 11.50
C ARG A 350 20.65 6.06 10.77
N ALA A 351 20.52 6.09 9.44
CA ALA A 351 20.74 7.30 8.66
C ALA A 351 19.70 8.38 9.00
N VAL A 352 18.42 8.01 9.02
CA VAL A 352 17.27 8.86 9.40
C VAL A 352 17.43 9.43 10.80
N THR A 353 17.67 8.58 11.80
CA THR A 353 17.84 9.04 13.20
C THR A 353 19.15 9.80 13.41
N GLY A 354 20.21 9.42 12.69
CA GLY A 354 21.52 10.07 12.69
C GLY A 354 21.49 11.49 12.14
N LYS A 355 20.55 11.80 11.23
CA LYS A 355 20.35 13.17 10.72
C LYS A 355 19.81 14.15 11.74
N ARG A 356 19.10 13.63 12.75
CA ARG A 356 18.48 14.43 13.82
C ARG A 356 17.64 15.61 13.30
N PRO A 357 16.77 15.44 12.29
CA PRO A 357 15.80 16.49 11.94
C PRO A 357 14.92 16.84 13.17
N LEU A 358 14.47 18.09 13.25
CA LEU A 358 13.55 18.49 14.33
C LEU A 358 12.17 17.87 14.15
N ARG A 359 11.73 17.75 12.90
CA ARG A 359 10.45 17.14 12.50
C ARG A 359 10.68 16.04 11.48
N LEU A 360 9.93 14.96 11.62
CA LEU A 360 9.92 13.86 10.69
C LEU A 360 8.48 13.48 10.36
N ILE A 361 8.17 13.34 9.08
CA ILE A 361 6.90 12.77 8.60
C ILE A 361 7.19 11.39 8.05
N TYR A 362 6.46 10.40 8.51
CA TYR A 362 6.55 9.02 8.02
C TYR A 362 5.23 8.64 7.36
N VAL A 363 5.28 8.34 6.07
CA VAL A 363 4.18 7.80 5.27
C VAL A 363 4.37 6.29 5.14
N SER A 364 3.34 5.50 5.43
CA SER A 364 3.44 4.04 5.47
C SER A 364 2.15 3.34 5.06
N GLY A 365 2.26 2.40 4.12
CA GLY A 365 1.19 1.46 3.75
C GLY A 365 1.05 0.23 4.67
N ASP A 366 1.91 0.08 5.69
CA ASP A 366 1.79 -1.01 6.67
C ASP A 366 2.01 -0.50 8.12
N ILE A 367 0.94 -0.52 8.88
CA ILE A 367 0.92 0.01 10.24
C ILE A 367 1.74 -0.82 11.25
N ALA A 368 1.97 -2.10 11.03
CA ALA A 368 2.82 -2.91 11.91
C ALA A 368 4.29 -2.52 11.73
N THR A 369 4.73 -2.24 10.51
CA THR A 369 6.07 -1.72 10.23
C THR A 369 6.25 -0.30 10.74
N LEU A 370 5.26 0.59 10.57
CA LEU A 370 5.29 1.92 11.19
C LEU A 370 5.41 1.80 12.71
N ALA A 371 4.66 0.90 13.36
CA ALA A 371 4.76 0.72 14.81
C ALA A 371 6.15 0.23 15.25
N ARG A 372 6.74 -0.73 14.53
CA ARG A 372 8.12 -1.21 14.76
C ARG A 372 9.14 -0.09 14.62
N ASP A 373 9.04 0.69 13.55
CA ASP A 373 9.98 1.77 13.26
C ASP A 373 9.78 2.95 14.21
N GLY A 374 8.52 3.26 14.54
CA GLY A 374 8.12 4.26 15.51
C GLY A 374 8.71 4.01 16.90
N LYS A 375 8.80 2.74 17.33
CA LYS A 375 9.51 2.39 18.57
C LYS A 375 10.99 2.78 18.54
N GLN A 376 11.66 2.61 17.40
CA GLN A 376 13.06 3.01 17.22
C GLN A 376 13.20 4.54 17.14
N LEU A 377 12.26 5.23 16.49
CA LEU A 377 12.20 6.69 16.51
C LEU A 377 12.03 7.23 17.93
N ALA A 378 11.14 6.61 18.73
CA ALA A 378 10.95 6.97 20.14
C ALA A 378 12.22 6.77 20.97
N GLN A 379 12.93 5.66 20.77
CA GLN A 379 14.23 5.41 21.39
C GLN A 379 15.31 6.43 20.96
N ALA A 380 15.19 7.00 19.77
CA ALA A 380 16.06 8.07 19.27
C ALA A 380 15.65 9.49 19.74
N GLY A 381 14.61 9.58 20.59
CA GLY A 381 14.14 10.82 21.23
C GLY A 381 13.04 11.56 20.47
N TYR A 382 12.39 10.92 19.50
CA TYR A 382 11.22 11.51 18.84
C TYR A 382 9.93 11.18 19.59
N THR A 383 9.02 12.14 19.66
CA THR A 383 7.66 11.95 20.17
C THR A 383 6.69 11.86 19.00
N LEU A 384 5.82 10.86 19.01
CA LEU A 384 4.69 10.76 18.09
C LEU A 384 3.66 11.86 18.42
N LYS A 385 3.43 12.80 17.50
CA LYS A 385 2.55 13.95 17.71
C LYS A 385 1.18 13.77 17.06
N ALA A 386 1.11 13.10 15.90
CA ALA A 386 -0.15 12.85 15.20
C ALA A 386 -0.04 11.63 14.29
N VAL A 387 -1.17 10.96 14.04
CA VAL A 387 -1.33 9.88 13.06
C VAL A 387 -2.64 10.08 12.30
N GLN A 388 -2.58 10.15 10.98
CA GLN A 388 -3.74 10.20 10.10
C GLN A 388 -3.80 8.90 9.29
N PRO A 389 -4.75 7.99 9.57
CA PRO A 389 -5.03 6.86 8.70
C PRO A 389 -5.89 7.29 7.49
N LEU A 390 -5.67 6.66 6.35
CA LEU A 390 -6.42 6.85 5.12
C LEU A 390 -6.75 5.48 4.50
N ASP A 391 -8.00 5.29 4.09
CA ASP A 391 -8.45 4.02 3.54
C ASP A 391 -8.12 3.85 2.04
N THR A 392 -6.84 3.70 1.73
CA THR A 392 -6.30 3.55 0.35
C THR A 392 -6.62 2.22 -0.32
N ALA A 393 -7.01 1.21 0.48
CA ALA A 393 -7.38 -0.11 -0.02
C ALA A 393 -8.64 -0.66 0.70
N PRO A 394 -9.83 -0.10 0.41
CA PRO A 394 -11.10 -0.65 0.86
C PRO A 394 -11.23 -2.14 0.57
N GLN A 395 -12.07 -2.85 1.32
CA GLN A 395 -12.26 -4.31 1.20
C GLN A 395 -11.06 -5.18 1.62
N THR A 396 -9.94 -4.55 1.97
CA THR A 396 -8.73 -5.19 2.50
C THR A 396 -8.44 -4.67 3.91
N TYR A 397 -7.51 -5.29 4.64
CA TYR A 397 -7.02 -4.73 5.90
C TYR A 397 -5.97 -3.62 5.71
N HIS A 398 -5.44 -3.45 4.50
CA HIS A 398 -4.41 -2.45 4.21
C HIS A 398 -4.96 -1.03 4.28
N LEU A 399 -4.11 -0.10 4.70
CA LEU A 399 -4.40 1.33 4.78
C LEU A 399 -3.08 2.10 4.80
N ASP A 400 -3.12 3.35 4.35
CA ASP A 400 -1.98 4.25 4.48
C ASP A 400 -2.08 5.05 5.77
N THR A 401 -0.94 5.27 6.40
CA THR A 401 -0.82 6.09 7.59
C THR A 401 0.24 7.15 7.39
N ILE A 402 -0.10 8.38 7.78
CA ILE A 402 0.85 9.49 7.81
C ILE A 402 1.03 9.87 9.27
N SER A 403 2.27 9.89 9.74
CA SER A 403 2.58 10.20 11.14
C SER A 403 3.59 11.32 11.27
N LEU A 404 3.34 12.22 12.23
CA LEU A 404 4.22 13.32 12.56
C LEU A 404 5.01 12.99 13.82
N TRP A 405 6.33 13.10 13.71
CA TRP A 405 7.29 12.86 14.76
C TRP A 405 8.08 14.14 15.02
N GLN A 406 8.30 14.46 16.28
CA GLN A 406 9.02 15.67 16.65
C GLN A 406 10.04 15.37 17.75
N LYS A 407 11.23 15.94 17.60
CA LYS A 407 12.26 15.93 18.62
C LYS A 407 12.24 17.25 19.38
N GLU A 408 12.35 17.20 20.70
CA GLU A 408 12.52 18.40 21.51
C GLU A 408 13.96 18.92 21.34
N ASN A 409 14.11 20.25 21.26
CA ASN A 409 15.39 20.93 21.05
C ASN A 409 16.41 20.69 22.18
#